data_AF-C4WSP0-F1
#
_entry.id   AF-C4WSP0-F1
#
_cell.length_a   1.000
_cell.length_b   1.000
_cell.length_c   1.000
_cell.angle_alpha   90.00
_cell.angle_beta   90.00
_cell.angle_gamma   90.00
#
_symmetry.space_group_name_H-M   'P 1'
#
loop_
_entity.id
_entity.type
_entity.pdbx_description
1 polymer ?
#
loop_
_entity_poly.entity_id
_entity_poly.type
_entity_poly.pdbx_seq_one_letter_code
_entity_poly.pdbx_strand_id
1 'polypeptide(L)'
;MYGANVIIFEGIMAFYNSDVLKMLDMKVFVDTDADIRLARRLKRDISQRGRDLQGVLKQYCNMVKPSFSHYIAPSMIHADIIVPRGGDNTVAIELIVRHVHKQLQARGFKLRETLAMSYVGQPLPSSIHLLPSTPQTQGLHTFIRNKDTPKDEFIFYSKRLIRLVIEFALSLLPFKDVIVDTPQCVPYSGKRCASDKICGVSILRAGETMETSSL
;
A
#
# COMPACT_ATOMS: atom_id res chain seq x y z
N MET A 1 7.11 -7.47 9.54
CA MET A 1 6.24 -7.30 8.35
C MET A 1 5.06 -6.41 8.76
N TYR A 2 4.90 -5.24 8.16
CA TYR A 2 3.82 -4.31 8.49
C TYR A 2 2.50 -4.83 7.89
N GLY A 3 1.58 -5.33 8.72
CA GLY A 3 0.24 -5.73 8.29
C GLY A 3 -0.75 -4.56 8.37
N ALA A 4 -1.65 -4.45 7.40
CA ALA A 4 -2.76 -3.50 7.47
C ALA A 4 -3.75 -3.93 8.55
N ASN A 5 -4.22 -3.00 9.39
CA ASN A 5 -5.21 -3.28 10.43
C ASN A 5 -6.64 -3.47 9.89
N VAL A 6 -6.89 -2.94 8.69
CA VAL A 6 -8.17 -3.06 7.98
C VAL A 6 -7.86 -3.44 6.55
N ILE A 7 -8.53 -4.47 6.06
CA ILE A 7 -8.46 -4.92 4.67
C ILE A 7 -9.84 -4.68 4.07
N ILE A 8 -9.88 -3.91 2.98
CA ILE A 8 -11.11 -3.70 2.20
C ILE A 8 -11.03 -4.64 1.00
N PHE A 9 -11.91 -5.63 0.99
CA PHE A 9 -12.08 -6.52 -0.14
C PHE A 9 -13.29 -6.04 -0.95
N GLU A 10 -13.04 -5.55 -2.17
CA GLU A 10 -14.06 -5.02 -3.07
C GLU A 10 -14.15 -5.84 -4.35
N GLY A 11 -15.37 -5.97 -4.87
CA GLY A 11 -15.63 -6.57 -6.17
C GLY A 11 -17.09 -6.93 -6.36
N ILE A 12 -17.51 -7.01 -7.63
CA ILE A 12 -18.89 -7.34 -8.01
C ILE A 12 -19.36 -8.74 -7.58
N MET A 13 -18.44 -9.65 -7.27
CA MET A 13 -18.72 -11.02 -6.81
C MET A 13 -18.08 -11.32 -5.44
N ALA A 14 -17.81 -10.29 -4.64
CA ALA A 14 -17.16 -10.46 -3.35
C ALA A 14 -17.90 -11.42 -2.39
N PHE A 15 -19.23 -11.53 -2.55
CA PHE A 15 -20.10 -12.40 -1.76
C PHE A 15 -20.41 -13.74 -2.42
N TYR A 16 -19.77 -14.08 -3.54
CA TYR A 16 -20.08 -15.32 -4.27
C TYR A 16 -19.48 -16.56 -3.61
N ASN A 17 -18.23 -16.47 -3.13
CA ASN A 17 -17.55 -17.61 -2.51
C ASN A 17 -17.82 -17.66 -1.00
N SER A 18 -18.37 -18.79 -0.53
CA SER A 18 -18.69 -19.02 0.88
C SER A 18 -17.49 -18.94 1.82
N ASP A 19 -16.30 -19.32 1.37
CA ASP A 19 -15.09 -19.27 2.21
C ASP A 19 -14.63 -17.82 2.40
N VAL A 20 -14.79 -16.99 1.36
CA VAL A 20 -14.57 -15.54 1.48
C VAL A 20 -15.57 -14.94 2.46
N LEU A 21 -16.85 -15.28 2.35
CA LEU A 21 -17.88 -14.79 3.28
C LEU A 21 -17.56 -15.09 4.75
N LYS A 22 -17.03 -16.29 5.05
CA LYS A 22 -16.62 -16.68 6.41
C LYS A 22 -15.44 -15.86 6.94
N MET A 23 -14.58 -15.34 6.06
CA MET A 23 -13.44 -14.50 6.42
C MET A 23 -13.82 -13.03 6.64
N LEU A 24 -14.99 -12.58 6.15
CA LEU A 24 -15.39 -11.17 6.20
C LEU A 24 -16.09 -10.82 7.52
N ASP A 25 -15.45 -9.92 8.28
CA ASP A 25 -15.99 -9.37 9.53
C ASP A 25 -17.21 -8.46 9.32
N MET A 26 -17.27 -7.74 8.19
CA MET A 26 -18.32 -6.78 7.86
C MET A 26 -18.60 -6.84 6.36
N LYS A 27 -19.85 -7.10 5.98
CA LYS A 27 -20.28 -7.27 4.59
C LYS A 27 -21.17 -6.10 4.19
N VAL A 28 -20.69 -5.28 3.26
CA VAL A 28 -21.41 -4.11 2.76
C VAL A 28 -21.78 -4.29 1.29
N PHE A 29 -23.05 -4.15 0.95
CA PHE A 29 -23.52 -4.13 -0.43
C PHE A 29 -23.91 -2.71 -0.83
N VAL A 30 -23.35 -2.20 -1.92
CA VAL A 30 -23.72 -0.87 -2.44
C VAL A 30 -24.83 -1.04 -3.46
N ASP A 31 -26.03 -0.56 -3.12
CA ASP A 31 -27.19 -0.65 -3.98
C ASP A 31 -27.44 0.67 -4.72
N THR A 32 -27.70 0.57 -6.02
CA THR A 32 -27.91 1.71 -6.92
C THR A 32 -28.67 1.24 -8.15
N ASP A 33 -29.59 2.07 -8.60
CA ASP A 33 -30.44 1.76 -9.75
C ASP A 33 -29.62 1.44 -11.01
N ALA A 34 -30.14 0.52 -11.82
CA ALA A 34 -29.43 -0.05 -12.96
C ALA A 34 -29.13 0.99 -14.05
N ASP A 35 -30.01 1.97 -14.23
CA ASP A 35 -29.87 3.11 -15.14
C ASP A 35 -28.76 4.07 -14.69
N ILE A 36 -28.71 4.42 -13.41
CA ILE A 36 -27.64 5.25 -12.82
C ILE A 36 -26.28 4.53 -12.96
N ARG A 37 -26.23 3.22 -12.67
CA ARG A 37 -25.01 2.42 -12.85
C ARG A 37 -24.60 2.33 -14.32
N LEU A 38 -25.54 2.17 -15.24
CA LEU A 38 -25.28 2.16 -16.68
C LEU A 38 -24.74 3.52 -17.15
N ALA A 39 -25.34 4.63 -16.74
CA ALA A 39 -24.89 5.97 -17.10
C ALA A 39 -23.45 6.23 -16.60
N ARG A 40 -23.16 5.88 -15.35
CA ARG A 40 -21.79 5.96 -14.78
C ARG A 40 -20.81 5.09 -15.55
N ARG A 41 -21.21 3.86 -15.92
CA ARG A 41 -20.40 2.96 -16.72
C ARG A 41 -20.12 3.50 -18.12
N LEU A 42 -21.14 4.00 -18.82
CA LEU A 42 -21.00 4.57 -20.16
C LEU A 42 -20.00 5.72 -20.15
N LYS A 43 -20.18 6.68 -19.23
CA LYS A 43 -19.25 7.80 -19.05
C LYS A 43 -17.83 7.30 -18.85
N ARG A 44 -17.61 6.33 -17.96
CA ARG A 44 -16.28 5.78 -17.65
C ARG A 44 -15.67 5.02 -18.83
N ASP A 45 -16.41 4.11 -19.45
CA ASP A 45 -15.89 3.23 -20.50
C ASP A 45 -15.60 4.01 -21.82
N ILE A 46 -16.35 5.08 -22.11
CA ILE A 46 -16.08 5.97 -23.25
C ILE A 46 -14.90 6.91 -22.93
N SER A 47 -14.97 7.66 -21.83
CA SER A 47 -13.96 8.71 -21.54
C SER A 47 -12.60 8.18 -21.10
N GLN A 48 -12.55 7.10 -20.32
CA GLN A 48 -11.30 6.61 -19.72
C GLN A 48 -10.72 5.37 -20.42
N ARG A 49 -11.53 4.65 -21.22
CA ARG A 49 -11.12 3.39 -21.86
C ARG A 49 -11.25 3.40 -23.38
N GLY A 50 -11.68 4.52 -23.98
CA GLY A 50 -11.76 4.72 -25.42
C GLY A 50 -12.72 3.76 -26.14
N ARG A 51 -13.77 3.27 -25.46
CA ARG A 51 -14.72 2.32 -26.07
C ARG A 51 -15.83 3.05 -26.83
N ASP A 52 -16.31 2.42 -27.89
CA ASP A 52 -17.49 2.87 -28.62
C ASP A 52 -18.79 2.60 -27.83
N LEU A 53 -19.76 3.51 -27.97
CA LEU A 53 -21.05 3.47 -27.29
C LEU A 53 -21.81 2.17 -27.60
N GLN A 54 -21.87 1.76 -28.87
CA GLN A 54 -22.61 0.57 -29.29
C GLN A 54 -21.98 -0.69 -28.70
N GLY A 55 -20.65 -0.74 -28.68
CA GLY A 55 -19.89 -1.83 -28.05
C GLY A 55 -20.21 -1.97 -26.56
N VAL A 56 -20.26 -0.86 -25.82
CA VAL A 56 -20.56 -0.87 -24.38
C VAL A 56 -22.01 -1.32 -24.12
N LEU A 57 -22.98 -0.81 -24.89
CA LEU A 57 -24.39 -1.19 -24.75
C LEU A 57 -24.61 -2.67 -25.09
N LYS A 58 -24.02 -3.17 -26.17
CA LYS A 58 -24.08 -4.58 -26.55
C LYS A 58 -23.52 -5.48 -25.45
N GLN A 59 -22.36 -5.14 -24.89
CA GLN A 59 -21.76 -5.88 -23.77
C GLN A 59 -22.66 -5.81 -22.52
N TYR A 60 -23.24 -4.65 -22.23
CA TYR A 60 -24.10 -4.48 -21.08
C TYR A 60 -25.33 -5.38 -21.14
N CYS A 61 -26.06 -5.35 -22.26
CA CYS A 61 -27.27 -6.14 -22.46
C CYS A 61 -27.00 -7.65 -22.49
N ASN A 62 -25.93 -8.08 -23.18
CA ASN A 62 -25.70 -9.50 -23.42
C ASN A 62 -24.99 -10.20 -22.26
N MET A 63 -24.14 -9.50 -21.52
CA MET A 63 -23.29 -10.12 -20.50
C MET A 63 -23.55 -9.57 -19.10
N VAL A 64 -23.54 -8.24 -18.95
CA VAL A 64 -23.45 -7.60 -17.63
C VAL A 64 -24.78 -7.64 -16.90
N LYS A 65 -25.87 -7.22 -17.56
CA LYS A 65 -27.20 -7.21 -16.96
C LYS A 65 -27.69 -8.63 -16.60
N PRO A 66 -27.53 -9.65 -17.47
CA PRO A 66 -27.83 -11.03 -17.11
C PRO A 66 -26.99 -11.53 -15.94
N SER A 67 -25.67 -11.32 -15.96
CA SER A 67 -24.77 -11.75 -14.88
C SER A 67 -25.09 -11.06 -13.56
N PHE A 68 -25.44 -9.78 -13.59
CA PHE A 68 -25.88 -9.06 -12.40
C PHE A 68 -27.14 -9.69 -11.81
N SER A 69 -28.14 -9.96 -12.65
CA SER A 69 -29.43 -10.48 -12.19
C SER A 69 -29.31 -11.92 -11.67
N HIS A 70 -28.46 -12.76 -12.28
CA HIS A 70 -28.29 -14.16 -11.88
C HIS A 70 -27.32 -14.37 -10.71
N TYR A 71 -26.22 -13.63 -10.64
CA TYR A 71 -25.13 -13.94 -9.71
C TYR A 71 -24.88 -12.86 -8.66
N ILE A 72 -25.06 -11.59 -9.01
CA ILE A 72 -24.65 -10.48 -8.15
C ILE A 72 -25.81 -10.02 -7.26
N ALA A 73 -26.97 -9.75 -7.83
CA ALA A 73 -28.15 -9.29 -7.10
C ALA A 73 -28.59 -10.29 -6.01
N PRO A 74 -28.61 -11.61 -6.25
CA PRO A 74 -28.95 -12.57 -5.20
C PRO A 74 -27.95 -12.59 -4.04
N SER A 75 -26.67 -12.28 -4.30
CA SER A 75 -25.64 -12.24 -3.25
C SER A 75 -25.85 -11.12 -2.22
N MET A 76 -26.74 -10.15 -2.51
CA MET A 76 -27.13 -9.08 -1.59
C MET A 76 -27.67 -9.62 -0.26
N ILE A 77 -28.26 -10.83 -0.24
CA ILE A 77 -28.77 -11.47 0.98
C ILE A 77 -27.69 -11.70 2.05
N HIS A 78 -26.41 -11.74 1.65
CA HIS A 78 -25.28 -11.95 2.57
C HIS A 78 -24.76 -10.64 3.19
N ALA A 79 -25.32 -9.49 2.80
CA ALA A 79 -24.88 -8.19 3.28
C ALA A 79 -25.39 -7.91 4.70
N ASP A 80 -24.49 -7.45 5.56
CA ASP A 80 -24.86 -6.93 6.89
C ASP A 80 -25.44 -5.50 6.76
N ILE A 81 -24.96 -4.73 5.78
CA ILE A 81 -25.41 -3.35 5.51
C ILE A 81 -25.60 -3.14 4.00
N ILE A 82 -26.74 -2.56 3.62
CA ILE A 82 -27.02 -2.10 2.26
C ILE A 82 -26.90 -0.58 2.21
N VAL A 83 -26.02 -0.06 1.36
CA VAL A 83 -25.77 1.38 1.21
C VAL A 83 -26.40 1.89 -0.09
N PRO A 84 -27.49 2.67 -0.03
CA PRO A 84 -28.06 3.29 -1.21
C PRO A 84 -27.18 4.45 -1.69
N ARG A 85 -27.19 4.71 -2.99
CA ARG A 85 -26.47 5.84 -3.66
C ARG A 85 -24.94 5.78 -3.55
N GLY A 86 -24.38 4.75 -2.93
CA GLY A 86 -22.94 4.50 -2.86
C GLY A 86 -22.13 5.70 -2.37
N GLY A 87 -21.20 6.17 -3.22
CA GLY A 87 -20.22 7.21 -2.88
C GLY A 87 -20.81 8.58 -2.52
N ASP A 88 -22.07 8.85 -2.88
CA ASP A 88 -22.73 10.12 -2.56
C ASP A 88 -23.37 10.11 -1.16
N ASN A 89 -23.45 8.94 -0.51
CA ASN A 89 -24.08 8.78 0.79
C ASN A 89 -23.06 8.96 1.93
N THR A 90 -22.71 10.22 2.20
CA THR A 90 -21.75 10.60 3.23
C THR A 90 -22.12 10.07 4.62
N VAL A 91 -23.41 10.06 4.95
CA VAL A 91 -23.93 9.55 6.23
C VAL A 91 -23.63 8.06 6.39
N ALA A 92 -23.87 7.24 5.36
CA ALA A 92 -23.58 5.81 5.41
C ALA A 92 -22.07 5.55 5.50
N ILE A 93 -21.26 6.32 4.78
CA ILE A 93 -19.80 6.23 4.84
C ILE A 93 -19.31 6.54 6.26
N GLU A 94 -19.81 7.60 6.88
CA GLU A 94 -19.44 8.00 8.24
C GLU A 94 -19.82 6.92 9.27
N LEU A 95 -20.99 6.32 9.14
CA LEU A 95 -21.42 5.20 9.99
C LEU A 95 -20.50 3.99 9.87
N ILE A 96 -20.10 3.62 8.64
CA ILE A 96 -19.15 2.53 8.39
C ILE A 96 -17.79 2.85 9.01
N VAL A 97 -17.26 4.06 8.78
CA VAL A 97 -15.97 4.50 9.34
C VAL A 97 -16.00 4.45 10.87
N ARG A 98 -17.06 4.97 11.49
CA ARG A 98 -17.22 4.95 12.95
C ARG A 98 -17.31 3.53 13.48
N HIS A 99 -18.01 2.64 12.78
CA HIS A 99 -18.09 1.23 13.15
C HIS A 99 -16.71 0.56 13.09
N VAL A 100 -15.96 0.74 12.00
CA VAL A 100 -14.60 0.21 11.84
C VAL A 100 -13.68 0.73 12.96
N HIS A 101 -13.72 2.03 13.28
CA HIS A 101 -12.94 2.59 14.38
C HIS A 101 -13.30 1.96 15.72
N LYS A 102 -14.59 1.79 16.01
CA LYS A 102 -15.05 1.14 17.24
C LYS A 102 -14.58 -0.31 17.32
N GLN A 103 -14.64 -1.06 16.21
CA GLN A 103 -14.16 -2.45 16.15
C GLN A 103 -12.64 -2.54 16.39
N LEU A 104 -11.86 -1.65 15.79
CA LEU A 104 -10.41 -1.60 16.01
C LEU A 104 -10.06 -1.31 17.47
N GLN A 105 -10.79 -0.41 18.13
CA GLN A 105 -10.60 -0.11 19.56
C GLN A 105 -11.04 -1.29 20.44
N ALA A 106 -12.19 -1.88 20.17
CA ALA A 106 -12.76 -2.98 20.95
C ALA A 106 -11.90 -4.26 20.87
N ARG A 107 -11.29 -4.54 19.71
CA ARG A 107 -10.33 -5.64 19.56
C ARG A 107 -9.01 -5.39 20.30
N GLY A 108 -8.87 -4.28 21.04
CA GLY A 108 -7.71 -3.99 21.86
C GLY A 108 -6.42 -3.89 21.05
N PHE A 109 -6.53 -3.54 19.76
CA PHE A 109 -5.41 -3.53 18.83
C PHE A 109 -4.43 -2.39 19.16
N LYS A 110 -3.65 -2.59 20.23
CA LYS A 110 -2.32 -2.00 20.41
C LYS A 110 -1.27 -2.84 19.68
N LEU A 111 -1.62 -3.36 18.50
CA LEU A 111 -0.74 -4.23 17.71
C LEU A 111 0.63 -3.60 17.49
N ARG A 112 0.75 -2.27 17.43
CA ARG A 112 2.04 -1.58 17.35
C ARG A 112 2.91 -1.77 18.59
N GLU A 113 2.32 -1.70 19.79
CA GLU A 113 3.03 -1.93 21.05
C GLU A 113 3.39 -3.43 21.19
N THR A 114 2.45 -4.32 20.86
CA THR A 114 2.69 -5.77 20.89
C THR A 114 3.70 -6.23 19.84
N LEU A 115 3.67 -5.70 18.61
CA LEU A 115 4.66 -5.99 17.55
C LEU A 115 6.04 -5.39 17.86
N ALA A 116 6.08 -4.22 18.51
CA ALA A 116 7.35 -3.66 18.98
C ALA A 116 8.02 -4.57 20.02
N MET A 117 7.21 -5.27 20.83
CA MET A 117 7.68 -6.20 21.85
C MET A 117 7.83 -7.66 21.35
N SER A 118 7.18 -8.05 20.24
CA SER A 118 7.13 -9.45 19.80
C SER A 118 8.47 -10.00 19.31
N TYR A 119 9.43 -9.12 18.98
CA TYR A 119 10.79 -9.50 18.57
C TYR A 119 11.78 -9.56 19.74
N VAL A 120 11.37 -9.22 20.97
CA VAL A 120 12.27 -9.26 22.13
C VAL A 120 12.69 -10.71 22.39
N GLY A 121 13.97 -11.01 22.19
CA GLY A 121 14.58 -12.31 22.50
C GLY A 121 14.74 -13.29 21.33
N GLN A 122 14.30 -12.97 20.11
CA GLN A 122 14.55 -13.81 18.94
C GLN A 122 15.87 -13.43 18.24
N PRO A 123 16.66 -14.40 17.76
CA PRO A 123 17.85 -14.10 16.97
C PRO A 123 17.47 -13.42 15.65
N LEU A 124 18.23 -12.43 15.22
CA LEU A 124 18.02 -11.80 13.92
C LEU A 124 18.28 -12.82 12.79
N PRO A 125 17.40 -12.90 11.78
CA PRO A 125 17.66 -13.67 10.57
C PRO A 125 18.95 -13.23 9.88
N SER A 126 19.67 -14.17 9.28
CA SER A 126 20.92 -13.91 8.54
C SER A 126 20.76 -13.02 7.31
N SER A 127 19.53 -12.88 6.80
CA SER A 127 19.17 -12.00 5.68
C SER A 127 18.96 -10.53 6.10
N ILE A 128 19.03 -10.21 7.39
CA ILE A 128 18.89 -8.84 7.88
C ILE A 128 20.27 -8.22 8.08
N HIS A 129 20.55 -7.18 7.29
CA HIS A 129 21.73 -6.34 7.45
C HIS A 129 21.33 -5.06 8.17
N LEU A 130 21.96 -4.78 9.30
CA LEU A 130 21.60 -3.67 10.18
C LEU A 130 22.57 -2.50 9.97
N LEU A 131 22.03 -1.32 9.69
CA LEU A 131 22.83 -0.09 9.60
C LEU A 131 23.56 0.12 10.95
N PRO A 132 24.89 0.35 10.95
CA PRO A 132 25.63 0.54 12.20
C PRO A 132 25.04 1.66 13.08
N SER A 133 24.94 1.38 14.38
CA SER A 133 24.50 2.37 15.37
C SER A 133 25.66 3.30 15.74
N THR A 134 25.94 4.27 14.87
CA THR A 134 26.93 5.32 15.13
C THR A 134 26.31 6.47 15.94
N PRO A 135 27.12 7.31 16.60
CA PRO A 135 26.60 8.52 17.26
C PRO A 135 25.78 9.41 16.31
N GLN A 136 26.11 9.42 15.01
CA GLN A 136 25.33 10.13 14.00
C GLN A 136 23.94 9.52 13.80
N THR A 137 23.82 8.19 13.64
CA THR A 137 22.51 7.56 13.45
C THR A 137 21.65 7.66 14.70
N GLN A 138 22.25 7.58 15.89
CA GLN A 138 21.57 7.82 17.16
C GLN A 138 21.08 9.28 17.30
N GLY A 139 21.89 10.26 16.89
CA GLY A 139 21.49 11.67 16.85
C GLY A 139 20.29 11.89 15.92
N LEU A 140 20.35 11.35 14.69
CA LEU A 140 19.21 11.40 13.76
C LEU A 140 17.95 10.74 14.34
N HIS A 141 18.10 9.58 14.98
CA HIS A 141 17.00 8.90 15.67
C HIS A 141 16.39 9.74 16.79
N THR A 142 17.20 10.51 17.51
CA THR A 142 16.73 11.35 18.62
C THR A 142 15.77 12.42 18.12
N PHE A 143 16.11 13.14 17.05
CA PHE A 143 15.22 14.14 16.46
C PHE A 143 13.94 13.52 15.88
N ILE A 144 14.05 12.46 15.07
CA ILE A 144 12.85 11.89 14.42
C ILE A 144 11.90 11.19 15.41
N ARG A 145 12.38 10.79 16.59
CA ARG A 145 11.57 10.13 17.63
C ARG A 145 11.07 11.10 18.70
N ASN A 146 11.59 12.32 18.74
CA ASN A 146 11.12 13.34 19.66
C ASN A 146 9.76 13.88 19.20
N LYS A 147 8.75 13.74 20.06
CA LYS A 147 7.37 14.20 19.79
C LYS A 147 7.28 15.72 19.58
N ASP A 148 8.23 16.47 20.13
CA ASP A 148 8.25 17.93 20.13
C ASP A 148 9.08 18.49 18.95
N THR A 149 9.61 17.63 18.07
CA THR A 149 10.40 18.07 16.91
C THR A 149 9.50 18.74 15.85
N PRO A 150 9.86 19.95 15.39
CA PRO A 150 9.14 20.64 14.32
C PRO A 150 9.06 19.83 13.03
N LYS A 151 8.01 20.04 12.24
CA LYS A 151 7.73 19.25 11.03
C LYS A 151 8.88 19.32 10.01
N ASP A 152 9.44 20.50 9.83
CA ASP A 152 10.55 20.85 8.95
C ASP A 152 11.85 20.15 9.37
N GLU A 153 12.18 20.16 10.67
CA GLU A 153 13.30 19.38 11.20
C GLU A 153 13.06 17.87 11.06
N PHE A 154 11.86 17.39 11.36
CA PHE A 154 11.50 15.98 11.19
C PHE A 154 11.74 15.51 9.76
N ILE A 155 11.30 16.30 8.76
CA ILE A 155 11.53 16.00 7.34
C ILE A 155 13.03 16.01 7.03
N PHE A 156 13.77 17.02 7.50
CA PHE A 156 15.20 17.15 7.28
C PHE A 156 15.98 15.94 7.82
N TYR A 157 15.79 15.58 9.09
CA TYR A 157 16.50 14.47 9.73
C TYR A 157 16.06 13.11 9.18
N SER A 158 14.78 12.95 8.82
CA SER A 158 14.29 11.73 8.16
C SER A 158 14.97 11.52 6.81
N LYS A 159 15.08 12.55 5.97
CA LYS A 159 15.80 12.48 4.69
C LYS A 159 17.28 12.10 4.87
N ARG A 160 17.94 12.66 5.88
CA ARG A 160 19.33 12.30 6.21
C ARG A 160 19.47 10.83 6.60
N LEU A 161 18.55 10.30 7.41
CA LEU A 161 18.58 8.90 7.80
C LEU A 161 18.29 7.98 6.61
N ILE A 162 17.30 8.32 5.77
CA ILE A 162 16.96 7.57 4.56
C ILE A 162 18.18 7.44 3.64
N ARG A 163 18.93 8.53 3.42
CA ARG A 163 20.14 8.50 2.59
C ARG A 163 21.18 7.50 3.10
N LEU A 164 21.43 7.47 4.42
CA LEU A 164 22.34 6.51 5.03
C LEU A 164 21.87 5.06 4.84
N VAL A 165 20.55 4.82 4.95
CA VAL A 165 19.96 3.50 4.72
C VAL A 165 20.10 3.06 3.27
N ILE A 166 19.87 3.97 2.31
CA ILE A 166 20.02 3.69 0.88
C ILE A 166 21.49 3.43 0.53
N GLU A 167 22.42 4.26 0.99
CA GLU A 167 23.85 4.07 0.75
C GLU A 167 24.34 2.72 1.31
N PHE A 168 23.88 2.36 2.52
CA PHE A 168 24.16 1.04 3.09
C PHE A 168 23.55 -0.10 2.27
N ALA A 169 22.30 0.03 1.82
CA ALA A 169 21.66 -0.98 0.97
C ALA A 169 22.39 -1.17 -0.36
N LEU A 170 22.83 -0.08 -1.00
CA LEU A 170 23.61 -0.13 -2.24
C LEU A 170 24.98 -0.79 -2.04
N SER A 171 25.58 -0.67 -0.85
CA SER A 171 26.84 -1.34 -0.52
C SER A 171 26.72 -2.88 -0.48
N LEU A 172 25.50 -3.42 -0.36
CA LEU A 172 25.23 -4.86 -0.36
C LEU A 172 25.07 -5.45 -1.76
N LEU A 173 25.06 -4.61 -2.81
CA LEU A 173 25.01 -5.07 -4.19
C LEU A 173 26.32 -5.78 -4.59
N PRO A 174 26.30 -6.63 -5.63
CA PRO A 174 27.52 -7.27 -6.11
C PRO A 174 28.47 -6.23 -6.73
N PHE A 175 29.75 -6.34 -6.41
CA PHE A 175 30.83 -5.51 -6.98
C PHE A 175 31.89 -6.38 -7.64
N LYS A 176 32.52 -5.86 -8.70
CA LYS A 176 33.68 -6.44 -9.37
C LYS A 176 34.91 -5.56 -9.20
N ASP A 177 36.08 -6.18 -9.06
CA ASP A 177 37.34 -5.46 -8.96
C ASP A 177 37.69 -4.84 -10.32
N VAL A 178 38.20 -3.60 -10.28
CA VAL A 178 38.58 -2.83 -11.48
C VAL A 178 39.84 -2.04 -11.16
N ILE A 179 40.79 -2.05 -12.09
CA ILE A 179 41.97 -1.19 -12.04
C ILE A 179 41.71 0.01 -12.94
N VAL A 180 41.96 1.22 -12.44
CA VAL A 180 41.87 2.47 -13.20
C VAL A 180 43.16 3.26 -13.07
N ASP A 181 43.53 4.02 -14.09
CA ASP A 181 44.65 4.94 -14.01
C ASP A 181 44.18 6.26 -13.38
N THR A 182 44.91 6.73 -12.37
CA THR A 182 44.70 8.06 -11.81
C THR A 182 45.14 9.15 -12.81
N PRO A 183 44.77 10.43 -12.61
CA PRO A 183 45.28 11.52 -13.44
C PRO A 183 46.81 11.64 -13.47
N GLN A 184 47.52 11.03 -12.51
CA GLN A 184 48.98 10.96 -12.45
C GLN A 184 49.54 9.67 -13.09
N CYS A 185 48.71 8.90 -13.80
CA CYS A 185 49.06 7.60 -14.40
C CYS A 185 49.52 6.54 -13.39
N VAL A 186 49.00 6.60 -12.16
CA VAL A 186 49.25 5.58 -11.13
C VAL A 186 48.06 4.61 -11.13
N PRO A 187 48.26 3.29 -11.21
CA PRO A 187 47.16 2.34 -11.17
C PRO A 187 46.52 2.32 -9.77
N TYR A 188 45.19 2.40 -9.72
CA TYR A 188 44.38 2.30 -8.50
C TYR A 188 43.46 1.09 -8.57
N SER A 189 43.52 0.21 -7.56
CA SER A 189 42.64 -0.94 -7.42
C SER A 189 41.35 -0.55 -6.70
N GLY A 190 40.25 -0.46 -7.45
CA GLY A 190 38.94 -0.10 -6.95
C GLY A 190 37.88 -1.18 -7.21
N LYS A 191 36.63 -0.84 -6.90
CA LYS A 191 35.47 -1.69 -7.17
C LYS A 191 34.44 -0.95 -8.00
N ARG A 192 33.76 -1.67 -8.90
CA ARG A 192 32.63 -1.18 -9.70
C ARG A 192 31.41 -2.05 -9.43
N CYS A 193 30.22 -1.45 -9.32
CA CYS A 193 28.98 -2.21 -9.20
C CYS A 193 28.87 -3.18 -10.40
N ALA A 194 28.56 -4.45 -10.12
CA ALA A 194 28.39 -5.49 -11.12
C ALA A 194 26.95 -5.58 -11.64
N SER A 195 26.02 -4.86 -11.02
CA SER A 195 24.62 -4.78 -11.46
C SER A 195 24.41 -3.60 -12.42
N ASP A 196 24.05 -3.90 -13.66
CA ASP A 196 23.81 -2.89 -14.70
C ASP A 196 22.37 -2.33 -14.70
N LYS A 197 21.44 -2.99 -14.00
CA LYS A 197 20.02 -2.61 -13.91
C LYS A 197 19.54 -2.72 -12.48
N ILE A 198 19.19 -1.58 -11.88
CA ILE A 198 18.59 -1.48 -10.55
C ILE A 198 17.24 -0.79 -10.72
N CYS A 199 16.22 -1.28 -10.03
CA CYS A 199 14.89 -0.69 -10.00
C CYS A 199 14.45 -0.49 -8.55
N GLY A 200 14.03 0.72 -8.20
CA GLY A 200 13.39 1.00 -6.93
C GLY A 200 11.89 0.72 -7.01
N VAL A 201 11.35 -0.04 -6.05
CA VAL A 201 9.92 -0.26 -5.91
C VAL A 201 9.49 0.35 -4.59
N SER A 202 8.65 1.39 -4.63
CA SER A 202 8.10 2.01 -3.43
C SER A 202 6.67 1.55 -3.17
N ILE A 203 6.31 1.44 -1.89
CA ILE A 203 4.95 1.19 -1.45
C ILE A 203 4.33 2.55 -1.14
N LEU A 204 3.19 2.86 -1.76
CA LEU A 204 2.50 4.15 -1.66
C LEU A 204 2.40 4.68 -0.21
N ARG A 205 2.48 6.01 -0.07
CA ARG A 205 2.59 6.76 1.19
C ARG A 205 3.97 6.68 1.85
N ALA A 206 4.26 5.61 2.57
CA ALA A 206 5.50 5.55 3.37
C ALA A 206 6.74 5.41 2.48
N GLY A 207 6.65 4.59 1.43
CA GLY A 207 7.75 4.33 0.49
C GLY A 207 8.09 5.52 -0.41
N GLU A 208 7.10 6.35 -0.77
CA GLU A 208 7.31 7.55 -1.59
C GLU A 208 8.34 8.51 -0.96
N THR A 209 8.41 8.54 0.37
CA THR A 209 9.38 9.40 1.08
C THR A 209 10.83 8.99 0.81
N MET A 210 11.08 7.74 0.42
CA MET A 210 12.41 7.21 0.12
C MET A 210 12.83 7.41 -1.35
N GLU A 211 11.88 7.61 -2.27
CA GLU A 211 12.17 7.83 -3.69
C GLU A 211 13.03 9.07 -3.91
N THR A 212 12.71 10.18 -3.24
CA THR A 212 13.46 11.45 -3.38
C THR A 212 14.92 11.37 -2.91
N SER A 213 15.28 10.35 -2.15
CA SER A 213 16.66 10.11 -1.69
C SER A 213 17.35 8.97 -2.46
N SER A 214 16.65 8.35 -3.40
CA SER A 214 17.14 7.24 -4.24
C SER A 214 17.67 7.72 -5.61
N LEU A 215 17.48 9.00 -5.93
CA LEU A 215 17.99 9.71 -7.10
C LEU A 215 19.16 10.61 -6.69
#